data_AF-A0A7G8F3B5-F1
#
_entry.id   AF-A0A7G8F3B5-F1
#
_cell.length_a   1.000
_cell.length_b   1.000
_cell.length_c   1.000
_cell.angle_alpha   90.00
_cell.angle_beta   90.00
_cell.angle_gamma   90.00
#
_symmetry.space_group_name_H-M   'P 1'
#
loop_
_entity.id
_entity.type
_entity.pdbx_description
1 polymer ?
#
loop_
_entity_poly.entity_id
_entity_poly.type
_entity_poly.pdbx_seq_one_letter_code
_entity_poly.pdbx_strand_id
1 'polypeptide(L)'
;MDEDAPITPITGPNIDAEGRLTYMGEDGRRYVVMDGDERDETSSAAVMEALRSAGTLFEEIETLCQGWVDEVSDAALTRSEAVALLLATLETLLDDES
;
A
#
# COMPACT_ATOMS: atom_id res chain seq x y z
N MET A 1 17.06 16.37 -6.77
CA MET A 1 17.07 15.36 -5.71
C MET A 1 15.63 14.95 -5.58
N ASP A 2 15.23 13.95 -6.37
CA ASP A 2 13.88 13.36 -6.37
C ASP A 2 13.91 12.12 -5.47
N GLU A 3 14.33 12.31 -4.21
CA GLU A 3 14.55 11.20 -3.26
C GLU A 3 13.29 10.85 -2.45
N ASP A 4 12.19 11.59 -2.64
CA ASP A 4 10.95 11.47 -1.87
C ASP A 4 9.72 11.06 -2.71
N ALA A 5 9.89 10.69 -3.99
CA ALA A 5 8.76 10.17 -4.75
C ALA A 5 8.36 8.79 -4.17
N PRO A 6 7.12 8.60 -3.68
CA PRO A 6 6.69 7.30 -3.19
C PRO A 6 6.80 6.28 -4.31
N ILE A 7 7.59 5.23 -4.09
CA ILE A 7 7.81 4.17 -5.06
C ILE A 7 6.57 3.27 -5.05
N THR A 8 5.93 3.09 -6.20
CA THR A 8 4.80 2.17 -6.34
C THR A 8 5.21 0.75 -5.92
N PRO A 9 4.52 0.15 -4.94
CA PRO A 9 4.80 -1.23 -4.54
C PRO A 9 4.32 -2.22 -5.62
N ILE A 10 5.15 -3.22 -5.97
CA ILE A 10 4.73 -4.39 -6.77
C ILE A 10 4.15 -5.50 -5.89
N THR A 11 4.44 -5.47 -4.59
CA THR A 11 3.94 -6.44 -3.62
C THR A 11 3.41 -5.70 -2.41
N GLY A 12 2.37 -6.26 -1.78
CA GLY A 12 1.98 -5.83 -0.45
C GLY A 12 3.16 -5.88 0.54
N PRO A 13 3.09 -5.11 1.64
CA PRO A 13 4.15 -5.07 2.64
C PRO A 13 4.38 -6.45 3.27
N ASN A 14 5.65 -6.81 3.47
CA ASN A 14 6.15 -8.09 3.94
C ASN A 14 7.35 -7.89 4.89
N ILE A 15 7.55 -8.77 5.85
CA ILE A 15 8.63 -8.66 6.83
C ILE A 15 9.82 -9.49 6.37
N ASP A 16 11.01 -8.89 6.32
CA ASP A 16 12.23 -9.60 5.89
C ASP A 16 12.88 -10.44 7.01
N ALA A 17 13.99 -11.10 6.70
CA ALA A 17 14.70 -11.98 7.62
C ALA A 17 15.27 -11.24 8.85
N GLU A 18 15.38 -9.91 8.77
CA GLU A 18 15.82 -9.04 9.85
C GLU A 18 14.65 -8.43 10.64
N GLY A 19 13.41 -8.84 10.35
CA GLY A 19 12.22 -8.37 11.08
C GLY A 19 11.72 -7.00 10.66
N ARG A 20 12.24 -6.45 9.56
CA ARG A 20 11.86 -5.12 9.06
C ARG A 20 10.61 -5.20 8.21
N LEU A 21 9.70 -4.23 8.34
CA LEU A 21 8.55 -4.13 7.43
C LEU A 21 9.05 -3.58 6.10
N THR A 22 8.88 -4.34 5.03
CA THR A 22 9.41 -4.02 3.71
C THR A 22 8.37 -4.15 2.61
N TYR A 23 8.55 -3.51 1.48
CA TYR A 23 7.83 -3.84 0.24
C TYR A 23 8.81 -3.86 -0.92
N MET A 24 8.44 -4.50 -2.02
CA MET A 24 9.22 -4.44 -3.27
C MET A 24 8.66 -3.32 -4.14
N GLY A 25 9.51 -2.37 -4.54
CA GLY A 25 9.16 -1.33 -5.51
C GLY A 25 9.28 -1.82 -6.95
N GLU A 26 8.61 -1.16 -7.89
CA GLU A 26 8.63 -1.46 -9.35
C GLU A 26 10.03 -1.50 -9.98
N ASP A 27 11.03 -0.91 -9.32
CA ASP A 27 12.44 -0.96 -9.71
C ASP A 27 13.16 -2.25 -9.24
N GLY A 28 12.44 -3.16 -8.60
CA GLY A 28 12.96 -4.42 -8.04
C GLY A 28 13.71 -4.24 -6.73
N ARG A 29 13.75 -3.03 -6.15
CA ARG A 29 14.39 -2.77 -4.87
C ARG A 29 13.44 -3.05 -3.71
N ARG A 30 14.00 -3.50 -2.60
CA ARG A 30 13.27 -3.66 -1.34
C ARG A 30 13.38 -2.37 -0.54
N TYR A 31 12.24 -1.81 -0.17
CA TYR A 31 12.11 -0.61 0.65
C TYR A 31 11.70 -0.99 2.05
N VAL A 32 12.26 -0.33 3.06
CA VAL A 32 11.92 -0.53 4.48
C VAL A 32 10.93 0.56 4.90
N VAL A 33 9.74 0.15 5.34
CA VAL A 33 8.66 1.00 5.85
C VAL A 33 8.85 1.31 7.33
N MET A 34 9.44 0.38 8.09
CA MET A 34 9.79 0.56 9.50
C MET A 34 11.01 -0.27 9.85
N ASP A 35 11.90 0.31 10.65
CA ASP A 35 13.12 -0.35 11.11
C ASP A 35 12.84 -1.31 12.28
N GLY A 36 13.63 -2.38 12.37
CA GLY A 36 13.46 -3.45 13.36
C GLY A 36 13.78 -3.01 14.80
N ASP A 37 14.73 -2.08 14.94
CA ASP A 37 15.22 -1.59 16.24
C ASP A 37 14.29 -0.56 16.92
N GLU A 38 13.33 0.02 16.19
CA GLU A 38 12.35 0.97 16.75
C GLU A 38 11.15 0.29 17.42
N ARG A 39 11.11 -1.06 17.44
CA ARG A 39 10.03 -1.84 18.02
C ARG A 39 10.51 -2.62 19.25
N ASP A 40 9.73 -2.56 20.33
CA ASP A 40 9.69 -3.69 21.27
C ASP A 40 9.22 -4.92 20.48
N GLU A 41 9.86 -6.08 20.67
CA GLU A 41 9.64 -7.31 19.89
C GLU A 41 8.15 -7.72 19.89
N THR A 42 7.45 -7.41 20.98
CA THR A 42 6.01 -7.55 21.19
C THR A 42 5.16 -6.67 20.26
N SER A 43 5.59 -5.43 20.00
CA SER A 43 4.89 -4.48 19.12
C SER A 43 4.98 -4.90 17.65
N SER A 44 6.12 -5.47 17.23
CA SER A 44 6.30 -5.97 15.87
C SER A 44 5.41 -7.16 15.56
N ALA A 45 5.32 -8.11 16.50
CA ALA A 45 4.43 -9.27 16.37
C ALA A 45 2.95 -8.87 16.30
N ALA A 46 2.53 -7.86 17.07
CA ALA A 46 1.16 -7.35 17.06
C ALA A 46 0.80 -6.69 15.71
N VAL A 47 1.70 -5.88 15.14
CA VAL A 47 1.49 -5.28 13.81
C VAL A 47 1.47 -6.36 12.73
N MET A 48 2.33 -7.38 12.82
CA MET A 48 2.30 -8.52 11.89
C MET A 48 0.99 -9.28 11.95
N GLU A 49 0.47 -9.53 13.15
CA GLU A 49 -0.80 -10.22 13.30
C GLU A 49 -1.96 -9.39 12.77
N ALA A 50 -1.95 -8.07 13.02
CA ALA A 50 -2.92 -7.15 12.44
C ALA A 50 -2.90 -7.20 10.90
N LEU A 51 -1.73 -7.05 10.27
CA LEU A 51 -1.58 -7.12 8.81
C LEU A 51 -2.02 -8.48 8.24
N ARG A 52 -1.63 -9.59 8.87
CA ARG A 52 -2.08 -10.94 8.47
C ARG A 52 -3.59 -11.09 8.59
N SER A 53 -4.15 -10.65 9.71
CA SER A 53 -5.60 -10.74 9.96
C SER A 53 -6.41 -9.87 8.99
N ALA A 54 -5.82 -8.76 8.53
CA ALA A 54 -6.40 -7.86 7.55
C ALA A 54 -6.11 -8.27 6.10
N GLY A 55 -5.40 -9.38 5.84
CA GLY A 55 -5.00 -9.80 4.50
C GLY A 55 -6.17 -9.96 3.54
N THR A 56 -7.23 -10.65 3.96
CA THR A 56 -8.46 -10.80 3.14
C THR A 56 -9.13 -9.45 2.87
N LEU A 57 -9.15 -8.55 3.86
CA LEU A 57 -9.70 -7.21 3.67
C LEU A 57 -8.86 -6.42 2.64
N PHE A 58 -7.55 -6.59 2.64
CA PHE A 58 -6.68 -5.95 1.67
C PHE A 58 -6.92 -6.48 0.24
N GLU A 59 -7.08 -7.80 0.06
CA GLU A 59 -7.45 -8.41 -1.22
C GLU A 59 -8.82 -7.92 -1.73
N GLU A 60 -9.77 -7.70 -0.83
CA GLU A 60 -11.07 -7.10 -1.16
C GLU A 60 -10.92 -5.65 -1.63
N ILE A 61 -10.10 -4.85 -0.95
CA ILE A 61 -9.79 -3.46 -1.36
C ILE A 61 -9.14 -3.44 -2.75
N GLU A 62 -8.13 -4.30 -2.99
CA GLU A 62 -7.49 -4.40 -4.30
C GLU A 62 -8.51 -4.71 -5.41
N THR A 63 -9.39 -5.68 -5.16
CA THR A 63 -10.44 -6.08 -6.11
C THR A 63 -11.41 -4.94 -6.39
N LEU A 64 -11.85 -4.22 -5.36
CA LEU A 64 -12.76 -3.08 -5.49
C LEU A 64 -12.11 -1.92 -6.25
N CYS A 65 -10.85 -1.59 -5.94
CA CYS A 65 -10.11 -0.56 -6.64
C CYS A 65 -9.94 -0.89 -8.12
N GLN A 66 -9.58 -2.14 -8.44
CA GLN A 66 -9.42 -2.58 -9.83
C GLN A 66 -10.77 -2.52 -10.59
N GLY A 67 -11.86 -2.98 -9.96
CA GLY A 67 -13.20 -2.91 -10.55
C GLY A 67 -13.67 -1.48 -10.82
N TRP A 68 -13.43 -0.56 -9.89
CA TRP A 68 -13.77 0.85 -10.09
C TRP A 68 -12.95 1.48 -11.23
N VAL A 69 -11.65 1.18 -11.30
CA VAL A 69 -10.77 1.67 -12.38
C VAL A 69 -11.26 1.16 -13.74
N ASP A 70 -11.64 -0.11 -13.84
CA ASP A 70 -12.12 -0.70 -15.08
C ASP A 70 -13.45 -0.05 -15.53
N GLU A 71 -14.41 0.11 -14.61
CA GLU A 71 -15.71 0.75 -14.90
C GLU A 71 -15.57 2.20 -15.38
N VAL A 72 -14.71 2.98 -14.72
CA VAL A 72 -14.50 4.40 -15.06
C VAL A 72 -13.66 4.58 -16.32
N SER A 73 -12.75 3.65 -16.58
CA SER A 73 -11.94 3.65 -17.80
C SER A 73 -12.77 3.34 -19.05
N ASP A 74 -13.78 2.48 -18.92
CA ASP A 74 -14.70 2.17 -20.01
C ASP A 74 -15.63 3.35 -20.37
N ALA A 75 -15.87 4.26 -19.41
CA ALA A 75 -16.82 5.34 -19.59
C ALA A 75 -16.24 6.59 -20.28
N ALA A 76 -15.03 7.04 -19.91
CA ALA A 76 -14.48 8.30 -20.43
C ALA A 76 -13.00 8.57 -20.13
N LEU A 77 -12.42 7.94 -19.10
CA LEU A 77 -11.06 8.26 -18.64
C LEU A 77 -10.05 7.23 -19.13
N THR A 78 -8.80 7.66 -19.33
CA THR A 78 -7.71 6.69 -19.43
C THR A 78 -7.50 5.99 -18.09
N ARG A 79 -6.99 4.76 -18.11
CA ARG A 79 -6.66 4.01 -16.88
C ARG A 79 -5.79 4.83 -15.92
N SER A 80 -4.82 5.58 -16.44
CA SER A 80 -3.94 6.45 -15.64
C SER A 80 -4.71 7.59 -14.96
N GLU A 81 -5.66 8.22 -15.65
CA GLU A 81 -6.49 9.28 -15.07
C GLU A 81 -7.46 8.73 -14.02
N ALA A 82 -8.03 7.55 -14.27
CA ALA A 82 -8.89 6.87 -13.30
C ALA A 82 -8.11 6.54 -12.02
N VAL A 83 -6.92 5.93 -12.13
CA VAL A 83 -6.06 5.63 -10.98
C VAL A 83 -5.71 6.90 -10.20
N ALA A 84 -5.32 7.98 -10.88
CA ALA A 84 -4.99 9.24 -10.21
C ALA A 84 -6.20 9.83 -9.46
N LEU A 85 -7.39 9.78 -10.06
CA LEU A 85 -8.62 10.25 -9.42
C LEU A 85 -9.01 9.39 -8.20
N LEU A 86 -8.87 8.07 -8.31
CA LEU A 86 -9.16 7.14 -7.22
C LEU A 86 -8.25 7.43 -6.01
N LEU A 87 -6.94 7.52 -6.25
CA LEU A 87 -5.96 7.77 -5.18
C LEU A 87 -6.21 9.12 -4.50
N ALA A 88 -6.39 10.20 -5.25
CA ALA A 88 -6.68 11.51 -4.67
C ALA A 88 -7.98 11.54 -3.86
N THR A 89 -8.99 10.78 -4.29
CA THR A 89 -10.27 10.66 -3.57
C THR A 89 -10.10 9.88 -2.27
N LEU A 90 -9.39 8.75 -2.31
CA LEU A 90 -9.12 7.92 -1.14
C LEU A 90 -8.24 8.66 -0.13
N GLU A 91 -7.20 9.38 -0.58
CA GLU A 91 -6.33 10.22 0.26
C GLU A 91 -7.17 11.26 1.01
N THR A 92 -8.02 12.01 0.30
CA THR A 92 -8.91 13.00 0.94
C THR A 92 -9.84 12.35 1.97
N LEU A 93 -10.46 11.21 1.64
CA LEU A 93 -11.40 10.52 2.54
C LEU A 93 -10.73 9.93 3.79
N LEU A 94 -9.50 9.43 3.66
CA LEU A 94 -8.76 8.81 4.77
C LEU A 94 -8.08 9.86 5.65
N ASP A 95 -7.71 11.01 5.09
CA ASP A 95 -7.16 12.14 5.84
C ASP A 95 -8.24 12.92 6.64
N ASP A 96 -9.50 12.90 6.17
CA ASP A 96 -10.63 13.59 6.82
C ASP A 96 -11.09 12.94 8.15
N GLU A 97 -10.54 11.78 8.55
CA GLU A 97 -10.75 11.16 9.88
C GLU A 97 -9.76 11.71 10.93
N SER A 98 -9.65 13.04 11.06
CA SER A 98 -8.83 13.73 12.08
C SER A 98 -9.62 14.59 13.07
#